data_AF-A0A6A0IIG4-F1
#
_entry.id   AF-A0A6A0IIG4-F1
#
_cell.length_a   1.000
_cell.length_b   1.000
_cell.length_c   1.000
_cell.angle_alpha   90.00
_cell.angle_beta   90.00
_cell.angle_gamma   90.00
#
_symmetry.space_group_name_H-M   'P 1'
#
loop_
_entity.id
_entity.type
_entity.pdbx_description
1 polymer ?
#
loop_
_entity_poly.entity_id
_entity_poly.type
_entity_poly.pdbx_seq_one_letter_code
_entity_poly.pdbx_strand_id
1 'polypeptide(L)'
;MQTIDIALDDANLFCPATGRQILSDEKCEASPATLFVYVEEENVFEFVRDDLKAVAKEVEETSWLDLEDGRPIDRLLGAIDSPSAVDFVVTLTDMACGPVRTTIHVGIDMAHGSAPVEE
;
A
#
# COMPACT_ATOMS: atom_id res chain seq x y z
N MET A 1 11.39 -1.39 5.67
CA MET A 1 10.03 -0.80 5.72
C MET A 1 9.35 -1.23 7.00
N GLN A 2 8.62 -0.33 7.68
CA GLN A 2 7.75 -0.67 8.81
C GLN A 2 6.32 -0.94 8.31
N THR A 3 5.60 -1.89 8.90
CA THR A 3 4.18 -2.14 8.60
C THR A 3 3.28 -1.68 9.75
N ILE A 4 2.16 -1.04 9.43
CA ILE A 4 1.16 -0.54 10.37
C ILE A 4 -0.23 -0.99 9.91
N ASP A 5 -0.90 -1.79 10.74
CA ASP A 5 -2.28 -2.21 10.50
C ASP A 5 -3.27 -1.13 10.94
N ILE A 6 -4.23 -0.82 10.06
CA ILE A 6 -5.31 0.13 10.30
C ILE A 6 -6.63 -0.54 9.91
N ALA A 7 -7.60 -0.53 10.82
CA ALA A 7 -8.98 -0.88 10.49
C ALA A 7 -9.78 0.42 10.32
N LEU A 8 -10.45 0.57 9.18
CA LEU A 8 -11.33 1.72 8.91
C LEU A 8 -12.74 1.21 8.59
N ASP A 9 -13.74 1.97 9.03
CA ASP A 9 -15.16 1.73 8.71
C ASP A 9 -15.55 2.29 7.33
N ASP A 10 -14.71 3.15 6.75
CA ASP A 10 -14.91 3.80 5.45
C ASP A 10 -13.57 3.93 4.70
N ALA A 11 -13.62 4.13 3.38
CA ALA A 11 -12.43 4.13 2.54
C ALA A 11 -11.61 5.44 2.61
N ASN A 12 -11.77 6.30 3.63
CA ASN A 12 -11.07 7.57 3.71
C ASN A 12 -9.67 7.43 4.33
N LEU A 13 -8.66 7.29 3.48
CA LEU A 13 -7.24 7.33 3.87
C LEU A 13 -6.58 8.61 3.37
N PHE A 14 -5.91 9.33 4.27
CA PHE A 14 -5.10 10.50 3.94
C PHE A 14 -3.62 10.20 4.10
N CYS A 15 -2.81 10.70 3.17
CA CYS A 15 -1.37 10.65 3.23
C CYS A 15 -0.87 11.44 4.46
N PRO A 16 -0.21 10.81 5.44
CA PRO A 16 0.29 11.52 6.61
C PRO A 16 1.45 12.48 6.27
N ALA A 17 2.21 12.22 5.19
CA ALA A 17 3.31 13.08 4.76
C ALA A 17 2.84 14.35 4.03
N THR A 18 1.75 14.29 3.26
CA THR A 18 1.31 15.40 2.39
C THR A 18 -0.07 15.98 2.73
N GLY A 19 -0.84 15.30 3.59
CA GLY A 19 -2.22 15.65 3.92
C GLY A 19 -3.22 15.38 2.78
N ARG A 20 -2.78 14.87 1.62
CA ARG A 20 -3.66 14.57 0.47
C ARG A 20 -4.43 13.29 0.70
N GLN A 21 -5.69 13.25 0.28
CA GLN A 21 -6.48 12.03 0.28
C GLN A 21 -5.90 11.03 -0.74
N ILE A 22 -5.64 9.79 -0.31
CA ILE A 22 -5.16 8.69 -1.15
C ILE A 22 -6.32 7.78 -1.53
N LEU A 23 -7.11 7.36 -0.54
CA LEU A 23 -8.28 6.50 -0.75
C LEU A 23 -9.55 7.27 -0.39
N SER A 24 -10.59 6.99 -1.15
CA SER A 24 -11.98 7.38 -0.92
C SER A 24 -12.88 6.29 -1.48
N ASP A 25 -14.17 6.31 -1.15
CA ASP A 25 -15.13 5.32 -1.66
C ASP A 25 -15.27 5.33 -3.19
N GLU A 26 -14.91 6.43 -3.86
CA GLU A 26 -15.10 6.60 -5.31
C GLU A 26 -13.80 6.48 -6.11
N LYS A 27 -12.64 6.72 -5.50
CA LYS A 27 -11.37 6.86 -6.21
C LYS A 27 -10.14 6.59 -5.35
N CYS A 28 -9.10 6.07 -6.00
CA CYS A 28 -7.73 6.05 -5.52
C CYS A 28 -6.92 7.14 -6.24
N GLU A 29 -6.37 8.10 -5.49
CA GLU A 29 -5.49 9.16 -6.00
C GLU A 29 -4.16 9.18 -5.25
N ALA A 30 -3.13 8.59 -5.84
CA ALA A 30 -1.81 8.55 -5.21
C ALA A 30 -1.27 9.95 -4.90
N SER A 31 -0.73 10.11 -3.69
CA SER A 31 0.01 11.32 -3.32
C SER A 31 1.42 11.29 -3.90
N PRO A 32 2.13 12.42 -3.99
CA PRO A 32 3.54 12.45 -4.39
C PRO A 32 4.48 11.61 -3.49
N ALA A 33 4.06 11.33 -2.26
CA ALA A 33 4.78 10.49 -1.30
C ALA A 33 4.39 9.00 -1.40
N THR A 34 3.36 8.66 -2.17
CA THR A 34 2.88 7.29 -2.31
C THR A 34 3.86 6.48 -3.15
N LEU A 35 4.23 5.31 -2.64
CA LEU A 35 5.12 4.34 -3.29
C LEU A 35 4.32 3.32 -4.08
N PHE A 36 3.24 2.81 -3.49
CA PHE A 36 2.33 1.87 -4.13
C PHE A 36 0.97 1.88 -3.42
N VAL A 37 -0.06 1.39 -4.11
CA VAL A 37 -1.38 1.02 -3.59
C VAL A 37 -1.70 -0.35 -4.16
N TYR A 38 -1.88 -1.34 -3.30
CA TYR A 38 -2.09 -2.75 -3.68
C TYR A 38 -3.34 -3.29 -3.01
N VAL A 39 -4.23 -3.89 -3.81
CA VAL A 39 -5.47 -4.54 -3.35
C VAL A 39 -5.19 -6.03 -3.24
N GLU A 40 -5.14 -6.54 -2.00
CA GLU A 40 -4.67 -7.90 -1.70
C GLU A 40 -5.58 -8.96 -2.32
N GLU A 41 -6.89 -8.80 -2.18
CA GLU A 41 -7.90 -9.76 -2.65
C GLU A 41 -7.95 -9.88 -4.18
N GLU A 42 -7.59 -8.81 -4.90
CA GLU A 42 -7.55 -8.79 -6.37
C GLU A 42 -6.14 -9.03 -6.93
N ASN A 43 -5.13 -9.10 -6.06
CA ASN A 43 -3.72 -9.19 -6.43
C ASN A 43 -3.30 -8.16 -7.50
N VAL A 44 -3.73 -6.91 -7.35
CA VAL A 44 -3.52 -5.84 -8.35
C VAL A 44 -2.99 -4.57 -7.70
N PHE A 45 -2.15 -3.84 -8.44
CA PHE A 45 -1.71 -2.51 -8.05
C PHE A 45 -2.56 -1.42 -8.70
N GLU A 46 -3.30 -0.67 -7.88
CA GLU A 46 -3.98 0.57 -8.30
C GLU A 46 -2.96 1.68 -8.62
N PHE A 47 -1.83 1.66 -7.92
CA PHE A 47 -0.72 2.56 -8.17
C PHE A 47 0.60 1.92 -7.79
N VAL A 48 1.65 2.22 -8.56
CA VAL A 48 3.03 1.87 -8.21
C VAL A 48 3.99 2.89 -8.80
N ARG A 49 4.96 3.33 -7.99
CA ARG A 49 6.04 4.24 -8.40
C ARG A 49 6.91 3.55 -9.46
N ASP A 50 7.41 4.33 -10.42
CA ASP A 50 8.04 3.78 -11.63
C ASP A 50 9.23 2.84 -11.35
N ASP A 51 10.03 3.12 -10.33
CA ASP A 51 11.17 2.32 -9.91
C ASP A 51 10.78 0.96 -9.30
N LEU A 52 9.54 0.82 -8.85
CA LEU A 52 9.02 -0.40 -8.23
C LEU A 52 8.22 -1.28 -9.21
N LYS A 53 7.89 -0.78 -10.41
CA LYS A 53 7.04 -1.47 -11.41
C LYS A 53 7.53 -2.85 -11.79
N ALA A 54 8.85 -3.03 -11.90
CA ALA A 54 9.42 -4.33 -12.26
C ALA A 54 9.11 -5.39 -11.20
N VAL A 55 9.30 -5.06 -9.92
CA VAL A 55 9.02 -5.96 -8.80
C VAL A 55 7.52 -6.16 -8.60
N ALA A 56 6.72 -5.09 -8.74
CA ALA A 56 5.26 -5.18 -8.65
C ALA A 56 4.67 -6.13 -9.70
N LYS A 57 5.19 -6.11 -10.93
CA LYS A 57 4.77 -7.06 -11.96
C LYS A 57 5.03 -8.51 -11.54
N GLU A 58 6.19 -8.78 -10.94
CA GLU A 58 6.48 -10.13 -10.41
C GLU A 58 5.50 -10.53 -9.30
N VAL A 59 5.07 -9.58 -8.46
CA VAL A 59 4.05 -9.81 -7.42
C VAL A 59 2.70 -10.18 -8.03
N GLU A 60 2.23 -9.43 -9.04
CA GLU A 60 0.96 -9.72 -9.73
C GLU A 60 0.98 -11.07 -10.48
N GLU A 61 2.14 -11.46 -11.02
CA GLU A 61 2.35 -12.75 -11.69
C GLU A 61 2.53 -13.93 -10.70
N THR A 62 2.71 -13.66 -9.41
CA THR A 62 2.88 -14.68 -8.37
C THR A 62 1.51 -15.16 -7.87
N SER A 63 1.23 -16.46 -8.00
CA SER A 63 0.04 -17.06 -7.42
C SER A 63 0.18 -17.22 -5.92
N TRP A 64 -0.90 -16.95 -5.18
CA TRP A 64 -1.03 -17.31 -3.76
C TRP A 64 -0.77 -18.79 -3.47
N LEU A 65 -0.99 -19.66 -4.46
CA LEU A 65 -0.77 -21.11 -4.35
C LEU A 65 0.71 -21.50 -4.48
N ASP A 66 1.54 -20.63 -5.05
CA ASP A 66 2.97 -20.89 -5.28
C ASP A 66 3.83 -20.46 -4.08
N LEU A 67 3.24 -19.82 -3.07
CA LEU A 67 3.92 -19.40 -1.85
C LEU A 67 3.75 -20.47 -0.77
N GLU A 68 4.86 -21.11 -0.38
CA GLU A 68 4.89 -22.03 0.76
C GLU A 68 4.70 -21.29 2.10
N ASP A 69 5.12 -20.01 2.17
CA ASP A 69 4.97 -19.12 3.31
C ASP A 69 5.00 -17.65 2.84
N GLY A 70 4.17 -16.79 3.44
CA GLY A 70 4.10 -15.35 3.14
C GLY A 70 3.07 -14.94 2.06
N ARG A 71 3.02 -13.63 1.79
CA ARG A 71 2.13 -12.98 0.82
C ARG A 71 2.92 -12.49 -0.39
N PRO A 72 2.33 -12.43 -1.60
CA PRO A 72 3.02 -11.92 -2.78
C PRO A 72 3.63 -10.53 -2.54
N ILE A 73 2.91 -9.65 -1.84
CA ILE A 73 3.34 -8.28 -1.54
C ILE A 73 4.62 -8.21 -0.70
N ASP A 74 4.94 -9.23 0.11
CA ASP A 74 6.13 -9.22 0.97
C ASP A 74 7.43 -9.11 0.14
N ARG A 75 7.41 -9.58 -1.11
CA ARG A 75 8.52 -9.40 -2.06
C ARG A 75 8.76 -7.94 -2.43
N LEU A 76 7.68 -7.18 -2.64
CA LEU A 76 7.78 -5.74 -2.90
C LEU A 76 8.26 -5.01 -1.64
N LEU A 77 7.71 -5.34 -0.47
CA LEU A 77 8.11 -4.74 0.80
C LEU A 77 9.60 -4.95 1.10
N GLY A 78 10.13 -6.12 0.77
CA GLY A 78 11.56 -6.44 0.90
C GLY A 78 12.46 -5.72 -0.12
N ALA A 79 11.93 -5.28 -1.25
CA ALA A 79 12.69 -4.52 -2.26
C ALA A 79 12.82 -3.03 -1.93
N ILE A 80 11.97 -2.50 -1.03
CA ILE A 80 11.98 -1.08 -0.66
C ILE A 80 13.04 -0.83 0.42
N ASP A 81 14.21 -0.38 -0.03
CA ASP A 81 15.32 0.03 0.83
C ASP A 81 15.18 1.50 1.27
N SER A 82 14.12 1.79 2.03
CA SER A 82 13.94 3.10 2.65
C SER A 82 13.51 2.96 4.11
N PRO A 83 14.27 3.56 5.06
CA PRO A 83 13.91 3.55 6.48
C PRO A 83 12.71 4.45 6.78
N SER A 84 12.39 5.41 5.90
CA SER A 84 11.22 6.28 6.01
C SER A 84 9.98 5.71 5.33
N ALA A 85 10.11 4.60 4.60
CA ALA A 85 8.95 3.95 4.00
C ALA A 85 8.14 3.18 5.06
N VAL A 86 6.84 3.40 5.03
CA VAL A 86 5.85 2.73 5.88
C VAL A 86 4.78 2.09 4.99
N ASP A 87 4.46 0.83 5.25
CA ASP A 87 3.34 0.10 4.67
C ASP A 87 2.13 0.23 5.60
N PHE A 88 1.07 0.87 5.12
CA PHE A 88 -0.20 0.94 5.83
C PHE A 88 -1.13 -0.15 5.31
N VAL A 89 -1.42 -1.14 6.15
CA VAL A 89 -2.34 -2.24 5.84
C VAL A 89 -3.73 -1.81 6.27
N VAL A 90 -4.52 -1.30 5.32
CA VAL A 90 -5.86 -0.79 5.55
C VAL A 90 -6.86 -1.92 5.32
N THR A 91 -7.48 -2.38 6.39
CA THR A 91 -8.63 -3.27 6.32
C THR A 91 -9.92 -2.45 6.31
N LEU A 92 -10.69 -2.55 5.24
CA LEU A 92 -12.06 -2.07 5.13
C LEU A 92 -13.02 -3.23 5.39
N THR A 93 -14.12 -2.97 6.10
CA THR A 93 -15.20 -3.94 6.29
C THR A 93 -16.50 -3.33 5.80
N ASP A 94 -17.02 -3.81 4.67
CA ASP A 94 -18.29 -3.38 4.10
C ASP A 94 -19.36 -4.48 4.24
N MET A 95 -20.62 -4.08 4.16
CA MET A 95 -21.81 -4.91 4.29
C MET A 95 -22.52 -5.05 2.94
N ALA A 96 -21.83 -5.59 1.94
CA ALA A 96 -22.43 -5.92 0.65
C ALA A 96 -22.80 -7.42 0.59
N CYS A 97 -24.05 -7.76 0.94
CA CYS A 97 -24.57 -9.15 0.98
C CYS A 97 -23.81 -10.11 1.92
N GLY A 98 -23.10 -9.57 2.90
CA GLY A 98 -22.25 -10.27 3.87
C GLY A 98 -21.08 -9.36 4.26
N PRO A 99 -20.30 -9.69 5.30
CA PRO A 99 -19.08 -8.95 5.59
C PRO A 99 -18.07 -9.19 4.45
N VAL A 100 -17.83 -8.16 3.66
CA VAL A 100 -16.74 -8.12 2.69
C VAL A 100 -15.59 -7.40 3.35
N ARG A 101 -14.48 -8.11 3.52
CA ARG A 101 -13.24 -7.54 4.01
C ARG A 101 -12.36 -7.27 2.79
N THR A 102 -11.88 -6.04 2.68
CA THR A 102 -10.90 -5.65 1.66
C THR A 102 -9.66 -5.14 2.35
N THR A 103 -8.49 -5.64 1.95
CA THR A 103 -7.20 -5.35 2.54
C THR A 103 -6.36 -4.63 1.50
N ILE A 104 -6.08 -3.35 1.77
CA ILE A 104 -5.35 -2.47 0.87
C ILE A 104 -4.03 -2.12 1.52
N HIS A 105 -2.92 -2.45 0.86
CA HIS A 105 -1.60 -2.01 1.27
C HIS A 105 -1.27 -0.68 0.61
N VAL A 106 -0.90 0.31 1.41
CA VAL A 106 -0.51 1.65 0.94
C VAL A 106 0.89 1.97 1.43
N GLY A 107 1.86 1.89 0.53
CA GLY A 107 3.24 2.28 0.80
C GLY A 107 3.41 3.80 0.73
N ILE A 108 3.95 4.41 1.77
CA ILE A 108 4.19 5.87 1.84
C ILE A 108 5.61 6.14 2.29
N ASP A 109 6.31 7.03 1.59
CA ASP A 109 7.59 7.58 2.04
C ASP A 109 7.34 8.75 3.00
N MET A 110 7.56 8.52 4.28
CA MET A 110 7.33 9.50 5.34
C MET A 110 8.33 10.66 5.34
N ALA A 111 9.48 10.51 4.66
CA ALA A 111 10.47 11.58 4.53
C ALA A 111 10.12 12.54 3.39
N HIS A 112 9.10 12.24 2.59
CA HIS A 112 8.72 13.07 1.44
C HIS A 112 8.41 14.51 1.87
N GLY A 113 9.20 15.47 1.37
CA GLY A 113 9.06 16.89 1.70
C GLY A 113 9.70 17.34 3.02
N SER A 114 10.32 16.42 3.76
CA SER A 114 11.18 16.77 4.90
C SER A 114 12.52 17.28 4.36
N ALA A 115 12.92 18.50 4.74
CA ALA A 115 14.29 18.94 4.48
C ALA A 115 15.26 17.94 5.13
N PRO A 116 16.42 17.62 4.50
CA PRO A 116 17.42 16.81 5.17
C PRO A 116 17.79 17.48 6.49
N VAL A 117 17.69 16.74 7.59
CA VAL A 117 18.28 17.17 8.86
C VAL A 117 19.78 17.02 8.67
N GLU A 118 20.46 18.11 8.32
CA GLU A 118 21.92 18.15 8.33
C GLU A 118 22.37 18.01 9.80
N GLU A 119 23.09 16.93 10.09
CA GLU A 119 23.77 16.67 11.38
C GLU A 119 25.09 17.44 11.51
#